data_AF-A0A850QR68-F1
#
_entry.id   AF-A0A850QR68-F1
#
_cell.length_a   1.000
_cell.length_b   1.000
_cell.length_c   1.000
_cell.angle_alpha   90.00
_cell.angle_beta   90.00
_cell.angle_gamma   90.00
#
_symmetry.space_group_name_H-M   'P 1'
#
loop_
_entity.id
_entity.type
_entity.pdbx_description
1 polymer ?
#
loop_
_entity_poly.entity_id
_entity_poly.type
_entity_poly.pdbx_seq_one_letter_code
_entity_poly.pdbx_strand_id
1 'polypeptide(L)'
;FRTFKDPNPSCQSRIAELVQEYPIKSCAVISHIRQANRGGVNLENTHPFTRELWGRYWTFAHNGQLTGYDALDTGRFQAVGDTDSEIAFCWLLNQVEAKYPKPPQDMAEAFAFIHQCCERLRQLGVYNMLLSDGEYVLTFCTNNLHSITRRAPFGCASLIDEDVTIDFQQETTPNDVVTVIATQPLTNNEQWHKMQPGEFNVFYFGEVVYQAQA
;
A
#
# COMPACT_ATOMS: atom_id res chain seq x y z
N PHE A 1 -12.66 -6.32 7.86
CA PHE A 1 -12.18 -5.24 6.97
C PHE A 1 -12.82 -3.93 7.40
N ARG A 2 -12.05 -2.86 7.53
CA ARG A 2 -12.55 -1.49 7.82
C ARG A 2 -11.86 -0.55 6.84
N THR A 3 -12.60 0.40 6.27
CA THR A 3 -12.06 1.46 5.41
C THR A 3 -12.66 2.78 5.83
N PHE A 4 -11.81 3.80 5.92
CA PHE A 4 -12.18 5.16 6.28
C PHE A 4 -11.64 6.06 5.17
N LYS A 5 -12.49 6.90 4.59
CA LYS A 5 -12.15 7.80 3.49
C LYS A 5 -12.79 9.14 3.73
N ASP A 6 -12.05 10.19 3.44
CA ASP A 6 -12.56 11.56 3.41
C ASP A 6 -11.93 12.26 2.20
N PRO A 7 -12.72 12.81 1.27
CA PRO A 7 -12.20 13.57 0.14
C PRO A 7 -11.64 14.94 0.56
N ASN A 8 -12.00 15.43 1.75
CA ASN A 8 -11.51 16.71 2.25
C ASN A 8 -10.03 16.62 2.68
N PRO A 9 -9.31 17.76 2.74
CA PRO A 9 -7.95 17.79 3.26
C PRO A 9 -7.85 17.13 4.65
N SER A 10 -6.82 16.32 4.85
CA SER A 10 -6.64 15.53 6.09
C SER A 10 -6.61 16.39 7.36
N CYS A 11 -6.04 17.60 7.28
CA CYS A 11 -5.96 18.54 8.40
C CYS A 11 -7.32 19.12 8.84
N GLN A 12 -8.39 18.90 8.07
CA GLN A 12 -9.76 19.34 8.39
C GLN A 12 -10.72 18.15 8.48
N SER A 13 -10.20 16.92 8.40
CA SER A 13 -11.02 15.72 8.32
C SER A 13 -11.46 15.25 9.70
N ARG A 14 -12.76 15.27 9.96
CA ARG A 14 -13.36 14.64 11.15
C ARG A 14 -13.16 13.12 11.17
N ILE A 15 -12.97 12.51 10.01
CA ILE A 15 -12.63 11.08 9.90
C ILE A 15 -11.19 10.85 10.38
N ALA A 16 -10.25 11.74 10.07
CA ALA A 16 -8.89 11.65 10.59
C ALA A 16 -8.85 11.81 12.11
N GLU A 17 -9.60 12.78 12.67
CA GLU A 17 -9.76 12.95 14.11
C GLU A 17 -10.34 11.68 14.77
N LEU A 18 -11.39 11.10 14.20
CA LEU A 18 -11.98 9.85 14.71
C LEU A 18 -10.96 8.70 14.73
N VAL A 19 -10.13 8.57 13.69
CA VAL A 19 -9.10 7.52 13.62
C VAL A 19 -7.98 7.76 14.62
N GLN A 20 -7.64 9.02 14.92
CA GLN A 20 -6.67 9.37 15.97
C GLN A 20 -7.21 9.03 17.36
N GLU A 21 -8.50 9.29 17.62
CA GLU A 21 -9.13 9.04 18.92
C GLU A 21 -9.48 7.56 19.16
N TYR A 22 -9.60 6.76 18.11
CA TYR A 22 -10.01 5.36 18.19
C TYR A 22 -8.84 4.41 17.90
N PRO A 23 -8.28 3.69 18.91
CA PRO A 23 -7.17 2.77 18.69
C PRO A 23 -7.58 1.60 17.79
N ILE A 24 -7.07 1.58 16.55
CA ILE A 24 -7.29 0.49 15.60
C ILE A 24 -6.09 -0.45 15.63
N LYS A 25 -6.28 -1.68 16.11
CA LYS A 25 -5.30 -2.77 15.94
C LYS A 25 -5.59 -3.55 14.67
N SER A 26 -4.58 -3.70 13.81
CA SER A 26 -4.64 -4.48 12.58
C SER A 26 -3.27 -5.03 12.23
N CYS A 27 -3.22 -6.20 11.61
CA CYS A 27 -1.98 -6.81 11.11
C CYS A 27 -1.52 -6.19 9.78
N ALA A 28 -2.43 -5.57 9.03
CA ALA A 28 -2.14 -4.86 7.79
C ALA A 28 -2.92 -3.54 7.76
N VAL A 29 -2.22 -2.44 7.49
CA VAL A 29 -2.79 -1.09 7.37
C VAL A 29 -2.21 -0.44 6.12
N ILE A 30 -3.09 0.06 5.25
CA ILE A 30 -2.73 0.91 4.11
C ILE A 30 -3.42 2.25 4.31
N SER A 31 -2.62 3.32 4.31
CA SER A 31 -3.10 4.71 4.39
C SER A 31 -2.51 5.51 3.24
N HIS A 32 -3.24 6.52 2.76
CA HIS A 32 -2.79 7.38 1.68
C HIS A 32 -3.35 8.79 1.85
N ILE A 33 -2.46 9.78 1.99
CA ILE A 33 -2.83 11.19 1.96
C ILE A 33 -2.71 11.66 0.51
N ARG A 34 -3.85 11.96 -0.12
CA ARG A 34 -3.91 12.30 -1.55
C ARG A 34 -3.58 13.77 -1.79
N GLN A 35 -2.67 14.03 -2.73
CA GLN A 35 -2.58 15.31 -3.44
C GLN A 35 -3.34 15.16 -4.77
N ALA A 36 -4.45 15.87 -4.93
CA ALA A 36 -5.38 15.67 -6.05
C ALA A 36 -4.85 16.29 -7.36
N ASN A 37 -3.98 15.57 -8.07
CA ASN A 37 -3.45 16.00 -9.38
C ASN A 37 -4.26 15.46 -10.57
N ARG A 38 -5.03 14.39 -10.39
CA ARG A 38 -5.90 13.75 -11.40
C ARG A 38 -7.20 13.24 -10.79
N GLY A 39 -8.28 13.31 -11.56
CA GLY A 39 -9.64 12.98 -11.12
C GLY A 39 -10.23 14.02 -10.16
N GLY A 40 -11.55 14.05 -10.03
CA GLY A 40 -12.24 14.94 -9.09
C GLY A 40 -11.81 14.73 -7.63
N VAL A 41 -12.01 15.75 -6.79
CA VAL A 41 -11.92 15.65 -5.32
C VAL A 41 -13.26 15.10 -4.81
N ASN A 42 -13.40 13.77 -4.85
CA ASN A 42 -14.60 13.05 -4.46
C ASN A 42 -14.22 11.72 -3.79
N LEU A 43 -15.20 11.05 -3.19
CA LEU A 43 -14.97 9.85 -2.38
C LEU A 43 -14.52 8.66 -3.25
N GLU A 44 -15.10 8.53 -4.45
CA GLU A 44 -14.77 7.47 -5.41
C GLU A 44 -13.32 7.55 -5.87
N ASN A 45 -12.72 8.73 -6.00
CA ASN A 45 -11.31 8.91 -6.37
C ASN A 45 -10.35 8.94 -5.16
N THR A 46 -10.83 8.61 -3.97
CA THR A 46 -10.04 8.66 -2.74
C THR A 46 -9.50 7.26 -2.42
N HIS A 47 -8.18 7.14 -2.37
CA HIS A 47 -7.47 5.96 -1.90
C HIS A 47 -7.80 5.64 -0.42
N PRO A 48 -7.59 4.39 0.03
CA PRO A 48 -7.22 3.22 -0.77
C PRO A 48 -8.42 2.65 -1.56
N PHE A 49 -8.16 2.02 -2.70
CA PHE A 49 -9.19 1.28 -3.45
C PHE A 49 -9.33 -0.13 -2.91
N THR A 50 -10.53 -0.71 -2.98
CA THR A 50 -10.79 -2.08 -2.52
C THR A 50 -11.65 -2.85 -3.51
N ARG A 51 -11.28 -4.09 -3.80
CA ARG A 51 -12.04 -5.05 -4.62
C ARG A 51 -11.90 -6.46 -4.05
N GLU A 52 -12.86 -7.32 -4.37
CA GLU A 52 -12.80 -8.73 -3.98
C GLU A 52 -12.05 -9.54 -5.05
N LEU A 53 -11.09 -10.34 -4.61
CA LEU A 53 -10.46 -11.39 -5.41
C LEU A 53 -10.14 -12.58 -4.49
N TRP A 54 -10.48 -13.79 -4.94
CA TRP A 54 -10.28 -15.04 -4.21
C TRP A 54 -10.91 -15.10 -2.81
N GLY A 55 -12.07 -14.48 -2.63
CA GLY A 55 -12.80 -14.40 -1.37
C GLY A 55 -12.19 -13.43 -0.35
N ARG A 56 -11.25 -12.58 -0.77
CA ARG A 56 -10.54 -11.62 0.10
C ARG A 56 -10.68 -10.19 -0.41
N TYR A 57 -10.64 -9.24 0.53
CA TYR A 57 -10.62 -7.82 0.19
C TYR A 57 -9.18 -7.38 -0.14
N TRP A 58 -8.92 -7.18 -1.43
CA TRP A 58 -7.68 -6.60 -1.91
C TRP A 58 -7.76 -5.08 -1.80
N THR A 59 -6.80 -4.48 -1.10
CA THR A 59 -6.72 -3.06 -0.79
C THR A 59 -5.47 -2.48 -1.42
N PHE A 60 -5.61 -1.34 -2.11
CA PHE A 60 -4.59 -0.80 -2.98
C PHE A 60 -4.41 0.70 -2.76
N ALA A 61 -3.15 1.14 -2.69
CA ALA A 61 -2.77 2.55 -2.78
C ALA A 61 -1.65 2.74 -3.80
N HIS A 62 -1.80 3.76 -4.64
CA HIS A 62 -0.83 4.14 -5.64
C HIS A 62 -0.40 5.59 -5.45
N ASN A 63 0.91 5.81 -5.40
CA ASN A 63 1.52 7.13 -5.42
C ASN A 63 2.31 7.29 -6.72
N GLY A 64 1.79 8.12 -7.62
CA GLY A 64 2.36 8.30 -8.94
C GLY A 64 1.34 8.81 -9.95
N GLN A 65 1.70 8.72 -11.23
CA GLN A 65 0.87 9.15 -12.34
C GLN A 65 1.22 8.31 -13.56
N LEU A 66 0.20 7.76 -14.23
CA LEU A 66 0.36 6.89 -15.39
C LEU A 66 -0.17 7.56 -16.66
N THR A 67 0.39 7.22 -17.82
CA THR A 67 -0.08 7.68 -19.13
C THR A 67 -0.49 6.50 -19.98
N GLY A 68 -1.47 6.67 -20.88
CA GLY A 68 -1.99 5.55 -21.69
C GLY A 68 -2.71 4.46 -20.89
N TYR A 69 -3.12 4.74 -19.65
CA TYR A 69 -3.83 3.79 -18.78
C TYR A 69 -5.23 3.44 -19.31
N ASP A 70 -5.83 4.28 -20.16
CA ASP A 70 -7.15 4.03 -20.77
C ASP A 70 -7.15 2.80 -21.70
N ALA A 71 -5.98 2.34 -22.15
CA ALA A 71 -5.82 1.13 -22.96
C ALA A 71 -5.72 -0.16 -22.12
N LEU A 72 -5.72 -0.06 -20.79
CA LEU A 72 -5.63 -1.21 -19.90
C LEU A 72 -6.99 -1.93 -19.82
N ASP A 73 -7.04 -3.20 -20.20
CA ASP A 73 -8.24 -4.04 -20.09
C ASP A 73 -8.49 -4.47 -18.64
N THR A 74 -9.51 -3.90 -18.02
CA THR A 74 -9.86 -4.19 -16.62
C THR A 74 -10.83 -5.38 -16.46
N GLY A 75 -11.27 -6.00 -17.56
CA GLY A 75 -12.16 -7.15 -17.54
C GLY A 75 -13.41 -6.93 -16.68
N ARG A 76 -13.65 -7.83 -15.70
CA ARG A 76 -14.81 -7.70 -14.80
C ARG A 76 -14.65 -6.64 -13.71
N PHE A 77 -13.42 -6.19 -13.45
CA PHE A 77 -13.15 -5.18 -12.43
C PHE A 77 -13.42 -3.82 -13.03
N GLN A 78 -14.46 -3.14 -12.53
CA GLN A 78 -14.82 -1.81 -13.01
C GLN A 78 -14.34 -0.75 -12.02
N ALA A 79 -13.67 0.28 -12.55
CA ALA A 79 -13.40 1.50 -11.80
C ALA A 79 -14.74 2.21 -11.53
N VAL A 80 -14.89 2.78 -10.33
CA VAL A 80 -16.06 3.58 -9.97
C VAL A 80 -15.76 5.06 -10.19
N GLY A 81 -14.54 5.48 -9.86
CA GLY A 81 -13.99 6.79 -10.17
C GLY A 81 -13.31 6.83 -11.53
N ASP A 82 -12.54 7.90 -11.75
CA ASP A 82 -11.91 8.25 -13.04
C ASP A 82 -10.37 8.36 -12.94
N THR A 83 -9.79 7.89 -11.83
CA THR A 83 -8.33 7.95 -11.65
C THR A 83 -7.60 6.84 -12.40
N ASP A 84 -6.43 7.18 -12.91
CA ASP A 84 -5.45 6.22 -13.43
C ASP A 84 -5.11 5.12 -12.42
N SER A 85 -5.10 5.48 -11.13
CA SER A 85 -4.81 4.61 -10.01
C SER A 85 -5.84 3.49 -9.85
N GLU A 86 -7.15 3.82 -9.93
CA GLU A 86 -8.19 2.78 -9.83
C GLU A 86 -8.22 1.89 -11.07
N ILE A 87 -7.98 2.45 -12.25
CA ILE A 87 -7.90 1.67 -13.50
C ILE A 87 -6.70 0.72 -13.45
N ALA A 88 -5.52 1.18 -13.00
CA ALA A 88 -4.35 0.32 -12.82
C ALA A 88 -4.61 -0.80 -11.81
N PHE A 89 -5.33 -0.52 -10.72
CA PHE A 89 -5.73 -1.55 -9.76
C PHE A 89 -6.68 -2.59 -10.36
N CYS A 90 -7.73 -2.15 -11.06
CA CYS A 90 -8.68 -3.04 -11.71
C CYS A 90 -8.01 -3.90 -12.78
N TRP A 91 -7.12 -3.31 -13.58
CA TRP A 91 -6.29 -4.02 -14.54
C TRP A 91 -5.40 -5.07 -13.86
N LEU A 92 -4.68 -4.71 -12.79
CA LEU A 92 -3.81 -5.63 -12.07
C LEU A 92 -4.60 -6.86 -11.57
N LEU A 93 -5.76 -6.65 -10.95
CA LEU A 93 -6.61 -7.76 -10.49
C LEU A 93 -7.14 -8.60 -11.65
N ASN A 94 -7.52 -7.98 -12.77
CA ASN A 94 -7.95 -8.71 -13.97
C ASN A 94 -6.83 -9.62 -14.50
N GLN A 95 -5.59 -9.11 -14.58
CA GLN A 95 -4.45 -9.90 -15.00
C GLN A 95 -4.22 -11.10 -14.07
N VAL A 96 -4.24 -10.86 -12.75
CA VAL A 96 -4.04 -11.90 -11.73
C VAL A 96 -5.13 -12.96 -11.81
N GLU A 97 -6.39 -12.57 -11.91
CA GLU A 97 -7.52 -13.50 -12.03
C GLU A 97 -7.48 -14.30 -13.34
N ALA A 98 -7.14 -13.66 -14.45
CA ALA A 98 -7.05 -14.32 -15.75
C ALA A 98 -5.97 -15.42 -15.76
N LYS A 99 -4.82 -15.17 -15.10
CA LYS A 99 -3.75 -16.16 -14.97
C LYS A 99 -4.05 -17.21 -13.89
N TYR A 100 -4.64 -16.77 -12.78
CA TYR A 100 -4.92 -17.59 -11.61
C TYR A 100 -6.40 -17.40 -11.19
N PRO A 101 -7.34 -18.13 -11.81
CA PRO A 101 -8.78 -18.03 -11.46
C PRO A 101 -9.10 -18.43 -10.01
N LYS A 102 -8.16 -19.12 -9.35
CA LYS A 102 -8.15 -19.44 -7.93
C LYS A 102 -6.74 -19.15 -7.38
N PRO A 103 -6.57 -18.95 -6.05
CA PRO A 103 -5.25 -18.85 -5.46
C PRO A 103 -4.37 -20.03 -5.87
N PRO A 104 -3.14 -19.80 -6.34
CA PRO A 104 -2.21 -20.89 -6.58
C PRO A 104 -1.85 -21.59 -5.27
N GLN A 105 -1.37 -22.83 -5.36
CA GLN A 105 -0.87 -23.55 -4.18
C GLN A 105 0.39 -22.88 -3.62
N ASP A 106 1.25 -22.38 -4.52
CA ASP A 106 2.40 -21.55 -4.16
C ASP A 106 2.11 -20.09 -4.51
N MET A 107 1.94 -19.27 -3.47
CA MET A 107 1.72 -17.84 -3.62
C MET A 107 2.91 -17.10 -4.23
N ALA A 108 4.13 -17.65 -4.17
CA ALA A 108 5.30 -17.05 -4.82
C ALA A 108 5.12 -16.92 -6.34
N GLU A 109 4.36 -17.83 -6.98
CA GLU A 109 4.04 -17.74 -8.40
C GLU A 109 3.10 -16.55 -8.71
N ALA A 110 2.17 -16.24 -7.80
CA ALA A 110 1.33 -15.06 -7.90
C ALA A 110 2.15 -13.79 -7.67
N PHE A 111 3.03 -13.77 -6.67
CA PHE A 111 3.90 -12.62 -6.37
C PHE A 111 4.83 -12.29 -7.54
N ALA A 112 5.48 -13.29 -8.13
CA ALA A 112 6.32 -13.10 -9.32
C ALA A 112 5.52 -12.51 -10.49
N PHE A 113 4.28 -12.94 -10.68
CA PHE A 113 3.42 -12.42 -11.74
C PHE A 113 2.92 -11.00 -11.45
N ILE A 114 2.59 -10.69 -10.19
CA ILE A 114 2.24 -9.33 -9.78
C ILE A 114 3.42 -8.39 -10.02
N HIS A 115 4.65 -8.81 -9.69
CA HIS A 115 5.86 -8.04 -9.99
C HIS A 115 6.01 -7.74 -11.50
N GLN A 116 5.81 -8.74 -12.37
CA GLN A 116 5.79 -8.52 -13.83
C GLN A 116 4.73 -7.50 -14.27
N CYS A 117 3.55 -7.53 -13.65
CA CYS A 117 2.50 -6.55 -13.91
C CYS A 117 2.91 -5.15 -13.44
N CYS A 118 3.55 -5.03 -12.27
CA CYS A 118 4.10 -3.76 -11.78
C CYS A 118 5.17 -3.20 -12.72
N GLU A 119 6.07 -4.04 -13.25
CA GLU A 119 7.06 -3.62 -14.25
C GLU A 119 6.40 -3.07 -15.51
N ARG A 120 5.31 -3.68 -15.98
CA ARG A 120 4.53 -3.15 -17.11
C ARG A 120 3.88 -1.80 -16.79
N LEU A 121 3.31 -1.64 -15.59
CA LEU A 121 2.69 -0.38 -15.17
C LEU A 121 3.73 0.74 -15.00
N ARG A 122 4.94 0.42 -14.51
CA ARG A 122 6.05 1.37 -14.40
C ARG A 122 6.50 1.95 -15.75
N GLN A 123 6.29 1.22 -16.85
CA GLN A 123 6.57 1.78 -18.18
C GLN A 123 5.60 2.90 -18.58
N LEU A 124 4.45 3.01 -17.91
CA LEU A 124 3.46 4.06 -18.16
C LEU A 124 3.69 5.33 -17.32
N GLY A 125 4.58 5.29 -16.32
CA GLY A 125 4.89 6.42 -15.46
C GLY A 125 5.42 6.02 -14.08
N VAL A 126 5.34 6.95 -13.12
CA VAL A 126 5.70 6.65 -11.72
C VAL A 126 4.64 5.74 -11.14
N TYR A 127 5.03 4.56 -10.64
CA TYR A 127 4.12 3.59 -10.04
C TYR A 127 4.68 3.10 -8.71
N ASN A 128 4.46 3.84 -7.61
CA ASN A 128 4.71 3.29 -6.28
C ASN A 128 3.43 2.64 -5.77
N MET A 129 3.50 1.36 -5.39
CA MET A 129 2.33 0.58 -5.02
C MET A 129 2.44 0.08 -3.58
N LEU A 130 1.32 0.15 -2.87
CA LEU A 130 1.01 -0.70 -1.71
C LEU A 130 -0.23 -1.52 -2.05
N LEU A 131 -0.16 -2.83 -1.86
CA LEU A 131 -1.27 -3.76 -2.13
C LEU A 131 -1.36 -4.78 -1.00
N SER A 132 -2.56 -5.11 -0.55
CA SER A 132 -2.73 -6.13 0.50
C SER A 132 -4.05 -6.86 0.35
N ASP A 133 -4.05 -8.17 0.60
CA ASP A 133 -5.27 -8.99 0.71
C ASP A 133 -5.76 -9.14 2.18
N GLY A 134 -5.11 -8.42 3.10
CA GLY A 134 -5.32 -8.48 4.55
C GLY A 134 -4.30 -9.36 5.30
N GLU A 135 -3.57 -10.22 4.60
CA GLU A 135 -2.57 -11.11 5.19
C GLU A 135 -1.16 -10.74 4.72
N TYR A 136 -0.99 -10.57 3.42
CA TYR A 136 0.24 -10.09 2.81
C TYR A 136 0.17 -8.59 2.53
N VAL A 137 1.31 -7.90 2.66
CA VAL A 137 1.48 -6.53 2.18
C VAL A 137 2.56 -6.54 1.11
N LEU A 138 2.20 -6.15 -0.11
CA LEU A 138 3.06 -6.09 -1.27
C LEU A 138 3.43 -4.64 -1.52
N THR A 139 4.70 -4.39 -1.82
CA THR A 139 5.19 -3.07 -2.18
C THR A 139 5.96 -3.11 -3.50
N PHE A 140 5.87 -2.03 -4.27
CA PHE A 140 6.66 -1.85 -5.48
C PHE A 140 7.15 -0.40 -5.55
N CYS A 141 8.45 -0.21 -5.74
CA CYS A 141 9.07 1.12 -5.77
C CYS A 141 9.44 1.51 -7.21
N THR A 142 9.02 2.70 -7.64
CA THR A 142 9.54 3.33 -8.86
C THR A 142 10.53 4.45 -8.55
N ASN A 143 10.30 5.25 -7.49
CA ASN A 143 11.20 6.34 -7.15
C ASN A 143 11.52 6.44 -5.65
N ASN A 144 10.53 6.71 -4.80
CA ASN A 144 10.70 7.05 -3.40
C ASN A 144 9.74 6.19 -2.58
N LEU A 145 10.31 5.12 -2.03
CA LEU A 145 9.69 4.31 -1.01
C LEU A 145 10.76 3.90 -0.01
N HIS A 146 10.42 3.96 1.27
CA HIS A 146 11.30 3.66 2.37
C HIS A 146 10.59 2.66 3.27
N SER A 147 11.36 1.75 3.86
CA SER A 147 10.85 0.81 4.84
C SER A 147 11.70 0.79 6.10
N ILE A 148 11.08 0.45 7.21
CA ILE A 148 11.76 0.15 8.47
C ILE A 148 11.05 -1.02 9.13
N THR A 149 11.81 -2.00 9.62
CA THR A 149 11.27 -3.12 10.38
C THR A 149 11.74 -3.02 11.83
N ARG A 150 10.78 -2.85 12.75
CA ARG A 150 11.00 -2.80 14.19
C ARG A 150 10.78 -4.18 14.78
N ARG A 151 11.68 -4.57 15.70
CA ARG A 151 11.68 -5.85 16.41
C ARG A 151 11.92 -5.58 17.88
N ALA A 152 11.50 -6.50 18.73
CA ALA A 152 11.90 -6.46 20.13
C ALA A 152 13.43 -6.57 20.30
N PRO A 153 14.03 -5.89 21.31
CA PRO A 153 13.38 -4.95 22.21
C PRO A 153 13.02 -3.63 21.51
N PHE A 154 11.76 -3.23 21.60
CA PHE A 154 11.28 -2.00 20.97
C PHE A 154 11.87 -0.78 21.67
N GLY A 155 12.17 0.27 20.91
CA GLY A 155 12.60 1.56 21.44
C GLY A 155 11.52 2.64 21.27
N CYS A 156 11.88 3.87 21.61
CA CYS A 156 11.08 5.03 21.29
C CYS A 156 11.38 5.49 19.85
N ALA A 157 10.36 5.87 19.08
CA ALA A 157 10.56 6.56 17.81
C ALA A 157 10.02 7.99 17.90
N SER A 158 10.83 8.95 17.44
CA SER A 158 10.48 10.37 17.41
C SER A 158 10.06 10.73 15.99
N LEU A 159 8.81 11.18 15.85
CA LEU A 159 8.26 11.60 14.56
C LEU A 159 9.00 12.86 14.07
N ILE A 160 9.13 13.02 12.75
CA ILE A 160 9.78 14.20 12.14
C ILE A 160 8.85 15.42 12.16
N ASP A 161 7.56 15.20 11.87
CA ASP A 161 6.60 16.27 11.62
C ASP A 161 5.86 16.75 12.89
N GLU A 162 6.01 16.02 13.99
CA GLU A 162 5.41 16.35 15.29
C GLU A 162 6.44 16.12 16.40
N ASP A 163 6.45 16.97 17.43
CA ASP A 163 7.24 16.77 18.67
C ASP A 163 6.66 15.63 19.54
N VAL A 164 6.24 14.53 18.89
CA VAL A 164 5.64 13.36 19.49
C VAL A 164 6.63 12.21 19.40
N THR A 165 6.89 11.61 20.56
CA THR A 165 7.67 10.38 20.67
C THR A 165 6.72 9.25 21.03
N ILE A 166 6.71 8.20 20.21
CA ILE A 166 5.90 7.01 20.42
C ILE A 166 6.78 5.95 21.09
N ASP A 167 6.38 5.50 22.28
CA ASP A 167 6.99 4.35 22.95
C ASP A 167 6.36 3.06 22.44
N PHE A 168 7.05 2.39 21.50
CA PHE A 168 6.55 1.16 20.90
C PHE A 168 6.49 -0.01 21.89
N GLN A 169 7.22 0.03 23.03
CA GLN A 169 7.15 -1.05 24.03
C GLN A 169 5.76 -1.16 24.65
N GLN A 170 5.02 -0.05 24.74
CA GLN A 170 3.69 -0.04 25.36
C GLN A 170 2.61 -0.61 24.43
N GLU A 171 2.89 -0.63 23.11
CA GLU A 171 1.92 -1.02 22.08
C GLU A 171 2.19 -2.40 21.46
N THR A 172 3.31 -3.03 21.80
CA THR A 172 3.77 -4.29 21.18
C THR A 172 4.09 -5.38 22.21
N THR A 173 4.19 -6.61 21.74
CA THR A 173 4.69 -7.76 22.50
C THR A 173 6.15 -8.08 22.12
N PRO A 174 6.92 -8.81 22.95
CA PRO A 174 8.29 -9.20 22.62
C PRO A 174 8.46 -10.03 21.33
N ASN A 175 7.38 -10.56 20.77
CA ASN A 175 7.41 -11.36 19.54
C ASN A 175 6.92 -10.58 18.31
N ASP A 176 6.51 -9.32 18.48
CA ASP A 176 5.98 -8.54 17.37
C ASP A 176 7.10 -8.14 16.41
N VAL A 177 6.77 -8.13 15.12
CA VAL A 177 7.59 -7.58 14.05
C VAL A 177 6.73 -6.58 13.30
N VAL A 178 7.14 -5.31 13.30
CA VAL A 178 6.35 -4.23 12.71
C VAL A 178 7.15 -3.58 11.60
N THR A 179 6.70 -3.75 10.36
CA THR A 179 7.25 -3.02 9.23
C THR A 179 6.38 -1.81 8.89
N VAL A 180 7.01 -0.65 8.78
CA VAL A 180 6.39 0.56 8.24
C VAL A 180 7.00 0.86 6.88
N ILE A 181 6.13 1.15 5.90
CA ILE A 181 6.51 1.60 4.57
C ILE A 181 5.93 2.99 4.33
N ALA A 182 6.76 3.93 3.87
CA ALA A 182 6.38 5.31 3.62
C ALA A 182 7.15 5.90 2.43
N THR A 183 6.62 6.93 1.79
CA THR A 183 7.30 7.62 0.67
C THR A 183 8.56 8.36 1.13
N GLN A 184 8.61 8.77 2.40
CA GLN A 184 9.77 9.36 3.06
C GLN A 184 9.89 8.81 4.50
N PRO A 185 11.10 8.79 5.10
CA PRO A 185 11.26 8.47 6.51
C PRO A 185 10.34 9.33 7.38
N LEU A 186 9.69 8.73 8.38
CA LEU A 186 8.78 9.44 9.30
C LEU A 186 9.44 9.75 10.65
N THR A 187 10.63 9.20 10.91
CA THR A 187 11.35 9.33 12.18
C THR A 187 12.80 9.73 11.93
N ASN A 188 13.38 10.55 12.80
CA ASN A 188 14.75 11.08 12.66
C ASN A 188 15.79 10.32 13.49
N ASN A 189 15.35 9.48 14.42
CA ASN A 189 16.19 8.72 15.34
C ASN A 189 16.31 7.23 14.95
N GLU A 190 15.89 6.86 13.75
CA GLU A 190 15.92 5.49 13.25
C GLU A 190 16.50 5.42 11.83
N GLN A 191 17.05 4.25 11.46
CA GLN A 191 17.58 4.01 10.13
C GLN A 191 16.51 3.41 9.21
N TRP A 192 16.04 4.20 8.26
CA TRP A 192 15.13 3.74 7.21
C TRP A 192 15.90 3.19 6.01
N HIS A 193 15.42 2.08 5.45
CA HIS A 193 15.91 1.50 4.22
C HIS A 193 15.22 2.16 3.02
N LYS A 194 15.99 2.86 2.16
CA LYS A 194 15.49 3.39 0.90
C LYS A 194 15.44 2.29 -0.16
N MET A 195 14.24 1.98 -0.64
CA MET A 195 14.02 0.98 -1.68
C MET A 195 14.53 1.49 -3.04
N GLN A 196 14.99 0.57 -3.88
CA GLN A 196 15.48 0.86 -5.23
C GLN A 196 14.34 0.85 -6.26
N PRO A 197 14.48 1.57 -7.40
CA PRO A 197 13.55 1.44 -8.51
C PRO A 197 13.45 -0.01 -9.02
N GLY A 198 12.24 -0.52 -9.19
CA GLY A 198 11.94 -1.91 -9.56
C GLY A 198 11.94 -2.89 -8.39
N GLU A 199 12.29 -2.45 -7.18
CA GLU A 199 12.27 -3.29 -5.99
C GLU A 199 10.83 -3.62 -5.59
N PHE A 200 10.57 -4.92 -5.48
CA PHE A 200 9.30 -5.50 -5.08
C PHE A 200 9.49 -6.34 -3.82
N ASN A 201 8.71 -6.07 -2.78
CA ASN A 201 8.76 -6.82 -1.53
C ASN A 201 7.37 -7.33 -1.15
N VAL A 202 7.32 -8.52 -0.55
CA VAL A 202 6.12 -9.08 0.07
C VAL A 202 6.39 -9.31 1.53
N PHE A 203 5.55 -8.71 2.37
CA PHE A 203 5.60 -8.82 3.81
C PHE A 203 4.46 -9.73 4.31
N TYR A 204 4.77 -10.57 5.28
CA TYR A 204 3.81 -11.38 6.02
C TYR A 204 4.08 -11.18 7.51
N PHE A 205 3.14 -10.58 8.23
CA PHE A 205 3.30 -10.19 9.64
C PHE A 205 4.63 -9.45 9.94
N GLY A 206 4.98 -8.48 9.10
CA GLY A 206 6.20 -7.66 9.24
C GLY A 206 7.49 -8.33 8.75
N GLU A 207 7.45 -9.60 8.33
CA GLU A 207 8.61 -10.28 7.77
C GLU A 207 8.59 -10.25 6.25
N VAL A 208 9.74 -10.01 5.64
CA VAL A 208 9.89 -10.15 4.19
C VAL A 208 9.92 -11.63 3.83
N VAL A 209 8.93 -12.08 3.07
CA VAL A 209 8.79 -13.49 2.63
C VAL A 209 9.06 -13.70 1.14
N TYR A 210 9.07 -12.62 0.36
CA TYR A 210 9.43 -12.65 -1.05
C TYR A 210 10.03 -11.30 -1.45
N GLN A 211 11.08 -11.33 -2.27
CA GLN A 211 11.70 -10.14 -2.86
C GLN A 211 12.00 -10.39 -4.32
N ALA A 212 11.82 -9.36 -5.13
CA ALA A 212 12.26 -9.34 -6.51
C ALA A 212 12.79 -7.95 -6.88
N GLN A 213 13.69 -7.93 -7.87
CA GLN A 213 14.25 -6.73 -8.47
C GLN A 213 14.26 -6.92 -9.99
N ALA A 214 14.37 -5.81 -10.72
CA ALA A 214 14.40 -5.79 -12.18
C ALA A 214 15.66 -6.46 -12.76
#